data_AF-A0A2M7SIT9-F1
#
_entry.id   AF-A0A2M7SIT9-F1
#
_cell.length_a   1.000
_cell.length_b   1.000
_cell.length_c   1.000
_cell.angle_alpha   90.00
_cell.angle_beta   90.00
_cell.angle_gamma   90.00
#
_symmetry.space_group_name_H-M   'P 1'
#
loop_
_entity.id
_entity.type
_entity.pdbx_description
1 polymer ?
#
loop_
_entity_poly.entity_id
_entity_poly.type
_entity_poly.pdbx_seq_one_letter_code
_entity_poly.pdbx_strand_id
1 'polypeptide(L)'
;MVTVRDQSDTFIECLTIGARGDRTGVFTVASILKGAVIVKMQGDLLASPNEYSIQIDTHKHLGKGGLIDDEMNHSCDANAKIEFTDLTIRAKRQITPGEEVCINYCATEDNLANIFRCDCGSAHCYGIVTGCQYLSREQRDSIKDELSPYLKRKYYVKESPNSGGDVNDDEGEPQQGDQAEHQ
;
A
#
# COMPACT_ATOMS: atom_id res chain seq x y z
N MET A 1 3.76 -3.67 31.48
CA MET A 1 2.38 -3.79 30.96
C MET A 1 2.46 -4.80 29.82
N VAL A 2 1.98 -6.03 30.00
CA VAL A 2 1.98 -7.03 28.92
C VAL A 2 0.69 -6.80 28.15
N THR A 3 0.79 -6.13 27.01
CA THR A 3 -0.31 -6.05 26.04
C THR A 3 -0.48 -7.44 25.46
N VAL A 4 -1.43 -8.21 25.96
CA VAL A 4 -1.92 -9.39 25.25
C VAL A 4 -2.65 -8.85 24.03
N ARG A 5 -1.98 -8.92 22.88
CA ARG A 5 -2.51 -8.52 21.58
C ARG A 5 -3.37 -9.68 21.08
N ASP A 6 -4.67 -9.44 20.98
CA ASP A 6 -5.66 -10.46 20.61
C ASP A 6 -5.49 -10.91 19.15
N GLN A 7 -4.86 -12.08 18.97
CA GLN A 7 -4.65 -12.75 17.69
C GLN A 7 -5.63 -13.92 17.48
N SER A 8 -6.79 -13.89 18.15
CA SER A 8 -7.89 -14.81 17.86
C SER A 8 -8.23 -14.80 16.36
N ASP A 9 -8.54 -15.98 15.83
CA ASP A 9 -8.92 -16.25 14.43
C ASP A 9 -7.84 -15.90 13.38
N THR A 10 -6.57 -15.92 13.78
CA THR A 10 -5.43 -15.80 12.86
C THR A 10 -4.73 -17.15 12.67
N PHE A 11 -3.84 -17.26 11.68
CA PHE A 11 -2.99 -18.44 11.44
C PHE A 11 -1.55 -18.22 11.91
N ILE A 12 -1.33 -17.30 12.87
CA ILE A 12 0.01 -16.88 13.28
C ILE A 12 0.82 -18.04 13.90
N GLU A 13 0.15 -18.95 14.61
CA GLU A 13 0.71 -20.17 15.19
C GLU A 13 1.09 -21.21 14.14
N CYS A 14 0.57 -21.08 12.92
CA CYS A 14 0.93 -21.90 11.77
C CYS A 14 2.14 -21.33 11.01
N LEU A 15 2.83 -20.32 11.54
CA LEU A 15 3.99 -19.70 10.93
C LEU A 15 5.28 -20.00 11.71
N THR A 16 6.39 -20.05 10.99
CA THR A 16 7.73 -20.20 11.55
C THR A 16 8.73 -19.34 10.79
N ILE A 17 9.79 -18.90 11.46
CA ILE A 17 10.93 -18.25 10.81
C ILE A 17 11.91 -19.33 10.38
N GLY A 18 12.28 -19.31 9.11
CA GLY A 18 13.22 -20.25 8.50
C GLY A 18 14.29 -19.55 7.67
N ALA A 19 15.27 -20.32 7.20
CA ALA A 19 16.29 -19.81 6.29
C ALA A 19 15.73 -19.64 4.86
N ARG A 20 16.05 -18.51 4.24
CA ARG A 20 15.77 -18.16 2.84
C ARG A 20 17.07 -17.69 2.20
N GLY A 21 17.86 -18.64 1.70
CA GLY A 21 19.21 -18.34 1.22
C GLY A 21 20.10 -17.87 2.37
N ASP A 22 20.62 -16.65 2.27
CA ASP A 22 21.41 -15.96 3.29
C ASP A 22 20.56 -15.09 4.25
N ARG A 23 19.24 -15.05 4.07
CA ARG A 23 18.29 -14.27 4.86
C ARG A 23 17.33 -15.17 5.65
N THR A 24 16.51 -14.55 6.50
CA THR A 24 15.33 -15.18 7.11
C THR A 24 14.11 -15.01 6.20
N GLY A 25 13.12 -15.88 6.39
CA GLY A 25 11.80 -15.76 5.79
C GLY A 25 10.74 -16.38 6.68
N VAL A 26 9.48 -16.05 6.40
CA VAL A 26 8.33 -16.57 7.13
C VAL A 26 7.73 -17.71 6.34
N PHE A 27 7.63 -18.89 6.93
CA PHE A 27 7.11 -20.09 6.28
C PHE A 27 5.90 -20.61 7.03
N THR A 28 4.95 -21.21 6.33
CA THR A 28 3.84 -21.88 7.00
C THR A 28 4.15 -23.35 7.28
N VAL A 29 3.68 -23.88 8.41
CA VAL A 29 3.76 -25.30 8.77
C VAL A 29 2.44 -26.04 8.54
N ALA A 30 1.40 -25.33 8.12
CA ALA A 30 0.06 -25.86 7.83
C ALA A 30 -0.48 -25.28 6.52
N SER A 31 -1.59 -25.82 6.02
CA SER A 31 -2.28 -25.19 4.88
C SER A 31 -3.04 -23.97 5.36
N ILE A 32 -2.84 -22.82 4.70
CA ILE A 32 -3.63 -21.61 4.90
C ILE A 32 -4.52 -21.42 3.68
N LEU A 33 -5.84 -21.40 3.87
CA LEU A 33 -6.80 -21.25 2.77
C LEU A 33 -6.85 -19.80 2.27
N LYS A 34 -7.23 -19.64 1.00
CA LYS A 34 -7.48 -18.32 0.41
C LYS A 34 -8.44 -17.50 1.28
N GLY A 35 -8.08 -16.24 1.54
CA GLY A 35 -8.86 -15.28 2.29
C GLY A 35 -8.69 -15.35 3.82
N ALA A 36 -8.05 -16.40 4.33
CA ALA A 36 -7.75 -16.53 5.75
C ALA A 36 -6.90 -15.36 6.27
N VAL A 37 -7.16 -14.95 7.50
CA VAL A 37 -6.35 -13.96 8.22
C VAL A 37 -5.09 -14.65 8.71
N ILE A 38 -3.95 -14.26 8.18
CA ILE A 38 -2.65 -14.81 8.58
C ILE A 38 -2.21 -14.19 9.91
N VAL A 39 -2.25 -12.87 10.00
CA VAL A 39 -1.88 -12.10 11.19
C VAL A 39 -2.58 -10.75 11.18
N LYS A 40 -2.96 -10.24 12.36
CA LYS A 40 -3.39 -8.86 12.56
C LYS A 40 -2.15 -8.01 12.82
N MET A 41 -1.85 -7.09 11.91
CA MET A 41 -0.69 -6.21 12.01
C MET A 41 -0.86 -5.23 13.17
N GLN A 42 0.26 -4.80 13.71
CA GLN A 42 0.31 -3.79 14.77
C GLN A 42 1.62 -3.03 14.68
N GLY A 43 1.71 -1.91 15.38
CA GLY A 43 2.92 -1.09 15.38
C GLY A 43 2.58 0.36 15.70
N ASP A 44 3.62 1.15 15.95
CA ASP A 44 3.46 2.58 16.15
C ASP A 44 3.23 3.29 14.82
N LEU A 45 2.43 4.35 14.83
CA LEU A 45 2.28 5.21 13.67
C LEU A 45 3.49 6.14 13.55
N LEU A 46 4.11 6.14 12.38
CA LEU A 46 5.28 6.93 12.05
C LEU A 46 4.92 8.00 11.02
N ALA A 47 5.50 9.19 11.15
CA ALA A 47 5.32 10.29 10.20
C ALA A 47 6.22 10.17 8.96
N SER A 48 7.31 9.38 9.06
CA SER A 48 8.30 9.17 8.01
C SER A 48 8.56 7.69 7.79
N PRO A 49 8.87 7.26 6.55
CA PRO A 49 9.18 5.87 6.26
C PRO A 49 10.50 5.42 6.89
N ASN A 50 10.59 4.13 7.18
CA ASN A 50 11.84 3.40 7.39
C ASN A 50 11.77 2.04 6.68
N GLU A 51 12.84 1.25 6.78
CA GLU A 51 12.98 -0.04 6.07
C GLU A 51 11.94 -1.10 6.45
N TYR A 52 11.24 -0.93 7.57
CA TYR A 52 10.26 -1.88 8.11
C TYR A 52 8.85 -1.29 8.21
N SER A 53 8.66 -0.08 7.70
CA SER A 53 7.39 0.62 7.83
C SER A 53 6.51 0.39 6.60
N ILE A 54 5.23 0.10 6.82
CA ILE A 54 4.24 -0.04 5.76
C ILE A 54 3.54 1.30 5.54
N GLN A 55 3.55 1.81 4.31
CA GLN A 55 2.87 3.08 4.00
C GLN A 55 1.34 2.88 3.95
N ILE A 56 0.62 3.57 4.84
CA ILE A 56 -0.85 3.52 4.91
C ILE A 56 -1.51 4.83 4.45
N ASP A 57 -0.78 5.96 4.53
CA ASP A 57 -1.17 7.24 3.92
C ASP A 57 0.07 8.09 3.54
N THR A 58 -0.13 9.28 2.94
CA THR A 58 0.93 10.17 2.43
C THR A 58 2.04 10.47 3.44
N HIS A 59 1.68 10.71 4.70
CA HIS A 59 2.63 10.98 5.80
C HIS A 59 2.34 10.07 7.00
N LYS A 60 1.87 8.85 6.74
CA LYS A 60 1.50 7.90 7.77
C LYS A 60 1.97 6.51 7.39
N HIS A 61 2.82 5.96 8.24
CA HIS A 61 3.34 4.61 8.11
C HIS A 61 3.03 3.81 9.38
N LEU A 62 2.75 2.52 9.22
CA LEU A 62 2.70 1.57 10.32
C LEU A 62 4.12 1.02 10.50
N GLY A 63 4.74 1.28 11.66
CA GLY A 63 6.05 0.72 12.02
C GLY A 63 5.96 -0.74 12.48
N LYS A 64 7.10 -1.29 12.89
CA LYS A 64 7.21 -2.66 13.39
C LYS A 64 6.26 -2.96 14.55
N GLY A 65 5.65 -4.13 14.49
CA GLY A 65 4.73 -4.64 15.51
C GLY A 65 5.38 -5.52 16.57
N GLY A 66 6.58 -6.02 16.29
CA GLY A 66 7.23 -7.10 17.05
C GLY A 66 6.59 -8.47 16.83
N LEU A 67 5.91 -8.66 15.69
CA LEU A 67 5.30 -9.94 15.29
C LEU A 67 6.00 -10.47 14.03
N ILE A 68 5.65 -11.69 13.65
CA ILE A 68 6.30 -12.41 12.55
C ILE A 68 6.09 -11.75 11.17
N ASP A 69 5.08 -10.88 11.00
CA ASP A 69 4.93 -10.06 9.78
C ASP A 69 6.09 -9.11 9.54
N ASP A 70 6.79 -8.67 10.59
CA ASP A 70 7.99 -7.82 10.46
C ASP A 70 9.14 -8.52 9.71
N GLU A 71 9.06 -9.84 9.52
CA GLU A 71 10.05 -10.70 8.86
C GLU A 71 9.56 -11.21 7.49
N MET A 72 8.36 -10.83 7.04
CA MET A 72 7.83 -11.28 5.75
C MET A 72 8.59 -10.62 4.60
N ASN A 73 9.03 -11.44 3.64
CA ASN A 73 9.79 -10.98 2.49
C ASN A 73 8.89 -10.47 1.35
N HIS A 74 9.54 -9.80 0.41
CA HIS A 74 8.95 -9.41 -0.86
C HIS A 74 8.81 -10.61 -1.83
N SER A 75 7.68 -10.68 -2.53
CA SER A 75 7.56 -11.36 -3.82
C SER A 75 6.77 -10.50 -4.80
N CYS A 76 7.21 -10.42 -6.06
CA CYS A 76 6.46 -9.70 -7.10
C CYS A 76 5.11 -10.37 -7.42
N ASP A 77 5.03 -11.68 -7.23
CA ASP A 77 3.80 -12.47 -7.24
C ASP A 77 3.55 -13.06 -5.85
N ALA A 78 3.27 -12.17 -4.90
CA ALA A 78 3.04 -12.50 -3.50
C ALA A 78 1.82 -13.41 -3.31
N ASN A 79 1.90 -14.33 -2.34
CA ASN A 79 0.79 -15.20 -1.96
C ASN A 79 -0.05 -14.64 -0.80
N ALA A 80 0.38 -13.55 -0.18
CA ALA A 80 -0.38 -12.78 0.79
C ALA A 80 -0.46 -11.29 0.42
N LYS A 81 -1.45 -10.60 0.97
CA LYS A 81 -1.64 -9.15 0.83
C LYS A 81 -2.04 -8.52 2.16
N ILE A 82 -1.86 -7.22 2.27
CA ILE A 82 -2.42 -6.43 3.37
C ILE A 82 -3.86 -6.04 3.01
N GLU A 83 -4.79 -6.32 3.90
CA GLU A 83 -6.15 -5.77 3.91
C GLU A 83 -6.15 -4.55 4.82
N PHE A 84 -6.24 -3.37 4.20
CA PHE A 84 -6.06 -2.09 4.90
C PHE A 84 -7.30 -1.68 5.69
N THR A 85 -8.47 -2.28 5.44
CA THR A 85 -9.70 -1.96 6.19
C THR A 85 -9.62 -2.39 7.66
N ASP A 86 -8.88 -3.46 7.95
CA ASP A 86 -8.73 -4.03 9.29
C ASP A 86 -7.27 -4.28 9.69
N LEU A 87 -6.31 -3.82 8.88
CA LEU A 87 -4.87 -3.99 9.07
C LEU A 87 -4.49 -5.47 9.29
N THR A 88 -4.99 -6.35 8.44
CA THR A 88 -4.66 -7.78 8.46
C THR A 88 -3.82 -8.19 7.26
N ILE A 89 -2.94 -9.18 7.42
CA ILE A 89 -2.36 -9.88 6.28
C ILE A 89 -3.26 -11.08 5.96
N ARG A 90 -3.66 -11.20 4.68
CA ARG A 90 -4.57 -12.25 4.21
C ARG A 90 -3.99 -13.04 3.06
N ALA A 91 -4.27 -14.32 3.03
CA ALA A 91 -3.85 -15.20 1.94
C ALA A 91 -4.60 -14.88 0.64
N LYS A 92 -3.88 -14.65 -0.47
CA LYS A 92 -4.45 -14.40 -1.81
C LYS A 92 -4.90 -15.68 -2.51
N ARG A 93 -4.24 -16.78 -2.17
CA ARG A 93 -4.53 -18.15 -2.61
C ARG A 93 -4.26 -19.11 -1.47
N GLN A 94 -4.49 -20.41 -1.68
CA GLN A 94 -4.00 -21.40 -0.74
C GLN A 94 -2.47 -21.33 -0.65
N ILE A 95 -1.94 -21.35 0.58
CA ILE A 95 -0.51 -21.43 0.89
C ILE A 95 -0.27 -22.81 1.50
N THR A 96 0.64 -23.58 0.93
CA THR A 96 0.91 -24.96 1.36
C THR A 96 1.99 -25.04 2.45
N PRO A 97 2.00 -26.08 3.31
CA PRO A 97 3.07 -26.28 4.28
C PRO A 97 4.46 -26.23 3.62
N GLY A 98 5.39 -25.51 4.25
CA GLY A 98 6.76 -25.27 3.77
C GLY A 98 6.89 -24.12 2.78
N GLU A 99 5.78 -23.54 2.32
CA GLU A 99 5.81 -22.37 1.44
C GLU A 99 6.09 -21.08 2.23
N GLU A 100 6.90 -20.20 1.65
CA GLU A 100 7.18 -18.87 2.22
C GLU A 100 5.96 -17.95 2.04
N VAL A 101 5.56 -17.25 3.11
CA VAL A 101 4.54 -16.22 3.07
C VAL A 101 5.22 -14.90 2.72
N CYS A 102 4.87 -14.35 1.56
CA CYS A 102 5.43 -13.10 1.05
C CYS A 102 4.32 -12.08 0.77
N ILE A 103 4.67 -10.80 0.88
CA ILE A 103 3.85 -9.67 0.46
C ILE A 103 4.53 -8.92 -0.70
N ASN A 104 3.81 -8.08 -1.42
CA ASN A 104 4.40 -7.25 -2.47
C ASN A 104 4.61 -5.83 -1.96
N TYR A 105 5.86 -5.47 -1.64
CA TYR A 105 6.21 -4.12 -1.16
C TYR A 105 5.81 -3.00 -2.14
N CYS A 106 5.76 -3.24 -3.45
CA CYS A 106 5.27 -2.23 -4.39
C CYS A 106 3.75 -2.02 -4.33
N ALA A 107 3.02 -2.87 -3.61
CA ALA A 107 1.59 -2.69 -3.32
C ALA A 107 1.34 -1.84 -2.07
N THR A 108 2.38 -1.56 -1.29
CA THR A 108 2.27 -0.82 -0.03
C THR A 108 3.02 0.51 -0.11
N GLU A 109 4.25 0.51 -0.63
CA GLU A 109 5.13 1.68 -0.69
C GLU A 109 5.15 2.30 -2.09
N ASP A 110 5.00 3.63 -2.14
CA ASP A 110 5.17 4.39 -3.38
C ASP A 110 6.64 4.51 -3.79
N ASN A 111 7.49 4.78 -2.81
CA ASN A 111 8.95 4.78 -2.91
C ASN A 111 9.49 3.96 -1.72
N LEU A 112 10.28 2.93 -1.99
CA LEU A 112 10.90 2.14 -0.93
C LEU A 112 12.01 2.94 -0.24
N ALA A 113 12.09 2.81 1.09
CA ALA A 113 13.21 3.36 1.86
C ALA A 113 14.54 2.66 1.53
N ASN A 114 14.49 1.37 1.19
CA ASN A 114 15.65 0.57 0.82
C ASN A 114 15.39 -0.23 -0.47
N ILE A 115 16.12 0.09 -1.53
CA ILE A 115 16.00 -0.54 -2.85
C ILE A 115 16.86 -1.81 -2.89
N PHE A 116 16.34 -2.88 -3.48
CA PHE A 116 17.09 -4.14 -3.61
C PHE A 116 16.81 -4.87 -4.93
N ARG A 117 17.75 -5.73 -5.31
CA ARG A 117 17.58 -6.66 -6.45
C ARG A 117 16.72 -7.85 -6.00
N CYS A 118 15.63 -8.10 -6.70
CA CYS A 118 14.67 -9.14 -6.38
C CYS A 118 15.14 -10.53 -6.81
N ASP A 119 14.95 -11.51 -5.94
CA ASP A 119 15.24 -12.93 -6.13
C ASP A 119 14.02 -13.82 -5.89
N CYS A 120 12.80 -13.27 -6.00
CA CYS A 120 11.56 -13.99 -5.71
C CYS A 120 11.28 -15.20 -6.62
N GLY A 121 11.93 -15.28 -7.78
CA GLY A 121 11.77 -16.38 -8.73
C GLY A 121 10.48 -16.35 -9.57
N SER A 122 9.63 -15.32 -9.40
CA SER A 122 8.42 -15.16 -10.22
C SER A 122 8.74 -14.90 -11.69
N ALA A 123 7.94 -15.46 -12.60
CA ALA A 123 7.99 -15.13 -14.03
C ALA A 123 7.62 -13.66 -14.32
N HIS A 124 6.95 -13.00 -13.38
CA HIS A 124 6.57 -11.59 -13.45
C HIS A 124 7.44 -10.70 -12.54
N CYS A 125 8.67 -11.14 -12.23
CA CYS A 125 9.59 -10.41 -11.37
C CYS A 125 9.92 -9.02 -11.91
N TYR A 126 9.91 -8.00 -11.04
CA TYR A 126 10.25 -6.62 -11.37
C TYR A 126 11.76 -6.39 -11.57
N GLY A 127 12.59 -7.35 -11.17
CA GLY A 127 14.05 -7.26 -11.21
C GLY A 127 14.62 -6.42 -10.07
N ILE A 128 14.32 -5.13 -10.00
CA ILE A 128 14.72 -4.24 -8.90
C ILE A 128 13.45 -3.70 -8.25
N VAL A 129 13.34 -3.82 -6.93
CA VAL A 129 12.19 -3.34 -6.15
C VAL A 129 12.46 -1.94 -5.64
N THR A 130 11.73 -0.95 -6.18
CA THR A 130 11.92 0.48 -5.88
C THR A 130 10.66 1.17 -5.35
N GLY A 131 9.50 0.52 -5.45
CA GLY A 131 8.19 1.07 -5.05
C GLY A 131 7.22 1.23 -6.22
N CYS A 132 5.95 1.47 -5.91
CA CYS A 132 4.84 1.53 -6.87
C CYS A 132 5.03 2.58 -7.98
N GLN A 133 5.71 3.70 -7.66
CA GLN A 133 5.93 4.80 -8.60
C GLN A 133 6.68 4.35 -9.87
N TYR A 134 7.58 3.38 -9.72
CA TYR A 134 8.46 2.93 -10.81
C TYR A 134 7.92 1.73 -11.57
N LEU A 135 6.81 1.15 -11.13
CA LEU A 135 6.13 0.11 -11.88
C LEU A 135 5.57 0.67 -13.20
N SER A 136 5.53 -0.16 -14.24
CA SER A 136 4.78 0.13 -15.45
C SER A 136 3.29 0.22 -15.14
N ARG A 137 2.49 0.82 -16.04
CA ARG A 137 1.04 0.85 -15.86
C ARG A 137 0.46 -0.56 -15.79
N GLU A 138 0.91 -1.47 -16.64
CA GLU A 138 0.49 -2.88 -16.65
C GLU A 138 0.83 -3.58 -15.33
N GLN A 139 2.04 -3.36 -14.79
CA GLN A 139 2.45 -3.90 -13.50
C GLN A 139 1.61 -3.34 -12.36
N ARG A 140 1.25 -2.05 -12.37
CA ARG A 140 0.33 -1.48 -11.37
C ARG A 140 -1.08 -2.03 -11.52
N ASP A 141 -1.56 -2.23 -12.75
CA ASP A 141 -2.90 -2.75 -13.02
C ASP A 141 -3.01 -4.20 -12.51
N SER A 142 -1.96 -5.02 -12.63
CA SER A 142 -1.96 -6.41 -12.17
C SER A 142 -2.02 -6.58 -10.65
N ILE A 143 -1.54 -5.59 -9.88
CA ILE A 143 -1.59 -5.60 -8.41
C ILE A 143 -2.64 -4.63 -7.84
N LYS A 144 -3.51 -4.07 -8.69
CA LYS A 144 -4.42 -2.97 -8.33
C LYS A 144 -5.25 -3.26 -7.08
N ASP A 145 -5.72 -4.49 -6.91
CA ASP A 145 -6.57 -4.88 -5.79
C ASP A 145 -5.80 -4.98 -4.46
N GLU A 146 -4.48 -5.15 -4.53
CA GLU A 146 -3.56 -5.25 -3.38
C GLU A 146 -3.01 -3.89 -2.94
N LEU A 147 -3.14 -2.87 -3.79
CA LEU A 147 -2.62 -1.53 -3.51
C LEU A 147 -3.24 -0.94 -2.23
N SER A 148 -2.40 -0.26 -1.45
CA SER A 148 -2.82 0.57 -0.33
C SER A 148 -3.82 1.65 -0.78
N PRO A 149 -4.73 2.10 0.10
CA PRO A 149 -5.69 3.16 -0.23
C PRO A 149 -5.00 4.41 -0.76
N TYR A 150 -3.83 4.76 -0.24
CA TYR A 150 -3.01 5.88 -0.72
C TYR A 150 -2.58 5.69 -2.17
N LEU A 151 -2.01 4.53 -2.52
CA LEU A 151 -1.58 4.23 -3.89
C LEU A 151 -2.77 4.16 -4.86
N LYS A 152 -3.90 3.60 -4.43
CA LYS A 152 -5.15 3.59 -5.20
C LYS A 152 -5.60 5.02 -5.52
N ARG A 153 -5.61 5.92 -4.53
CA ARG A 153 -5.94 7.35 -4.76
C ARG A 153 -4.96 8.00 -5.72
N LYS A 154 -3.65 7.83 -5.50
CA LYS A 154 -2.59 8.45 -6.29
C LYS A 154 -2.62 8.06 -7.77
N TYR A 155 -2.88 6.79 -8.09
CA TYR A 155 -2.73 6.27 -9.46
C TYR A 155 -4.04 5.99 -10.19
N TYR A 156 -5.18 5.89 -9.51
CA TYR A 156 -6.44 5.44 -10.11
C TYR A 156 -7.65 6.36 -9.89
N VAL A 157 -7.58 7.32 -8.97
CA VAL A 157 -8.62 8.34 -8.84
C VAL A 157 -8.24 9.48 -9.78
N LYS A 158 -9.12 9.80 -10.74
CA LYS A 158 -8.98 11.01 -11.54
C LYS A 158 -9.23 12.20 -10.61
N GLU A 159 -8.28 13.10 -10.48
CA GLU A 159 -8.57 14.41 -9.88
C GLU A 159 -9.70 15.05 -10.68
N SER A 160 -10.79 15.42 -10.02
CA SER A 160 -11.81 16.28 -10.64
C SER A 160 -11.12 17.59 -11.01
N PRO A 161 -11.28 18.11 -12.24
CA PRO A 161 -10.78 19.44 -12.55
C PRO A 161 -11.44 20.42 -11.59
N ASN A 162 -10.63 21.12 -10.81
CA ASN A 162 -11.06 22.14 -9.88
C ASN A 162 -11.83 23.22 -10.65
N SER A 163 -13.15 23.30 -10.45
CA SER A 163 -13.97 24.44 -10.85
C SER A 163 -13.63 25.61 -9.92
N GLY A 164 -12.75 26.50 -10.36
CA GLY A 164 -12.35 27.66 -9.57
C GLY A 164 -11.87 28.80 -10.44
N GLY A 165 -12.78 29.73 -10.75
CA GLY A 165 -12.46 31.03 -11.33
C GLY A 165 -13.57 31.64 -12.18
N ASP A 166 -14.79 31.80 -11.63
CA ASP A 166 -15.73 32.78 -12.19
C ASP A 166 -15.14 34.18 -11.92
N VAL A 167 -14.57 34.78 -12.95
CA VAL A 167 -14.26 36.21 -12.98
C VAL A 167 -15.58 36.90 -13.30
N ASN A 168 -16.22 37.49 -12.30
CA ASN A 168 -17.29 38.45 -12.54
C ASN A 168 -16.64 39.76 -12.97
N ASP A 169 -16.62 40.01 -14.28
CA ASP A 169 -16.41 41.35 -14.83
C ASP A 169 -17.68 42.17 -14.57
N ASP A 170 -17.69 42.89 -13.45
CA ASP A 170 -18.65 43.96 -13.16
C ASP A 170 -18.22 45.22 -13.93
N GLU A 171 -18.55 45.27 -15.23
CA GLU A 171 -18.51 46.53 -15.98
C GLU A 171 -19.77 47.34 -15.64
N GLY A 172 -19.62 48.23 -14.66
CA GLY A 172 -20.59 49.30 -14.41
C GLY A 172 -20.59 50.31 -15.55
N GLU A 173 -21.63 50.28 -16.38
CA GLU A 173 -22.03 51.40 -17.27
C GLU A 173 -22.54 52.59 -16.45
N PRO A 174 -22.09 53.83 -16.73
CA PRO A 174 -22.89 55.02 -16.48
C PRO A 174 -23.45 55.58 -17.79
N GLN A 175 -24.77 55.42 -17.90
CA GLN A 175 -25.79 56.26 -18.54
C GLN A 175 -25.35 57.36 -19.54
N GLN A 176 -25.79 57.16 -20.78
CA GLN A 176 -25.94 58.20 -21.81
C GLN A 176 -26.99 59.23 -21.37
N GLY A 177 -26.57 60.49 -21.22
CA GLY A 177 -27.46 61.64 -21.17
C GLY A 177 -27.48 62.31 -22.55
N ASP A 178 -28.57 62.14 -23.27
CA ASP A 178 -28.82 62.78 -24.57
C ASP A 178 -29.46 64.17 -24.36
N GLN A 179 -28.89 65.19 -25.01
CA GLN A 179 -29.53 66.34 -25.70
C GLN A 179 -30.46 67.28 -24.87
N ALA A 180 -30.65 68.58 -25.12
CA ALA A 180 -30.27 69.57 -26.13
C ALA A 180 -30.74 70.94 -25.56
N GLU A 181 -29.99 72.03 -25.75
CA GLU A 181 -30.35 73.19 -26.57
C GLU A 181 -30.96 74.43 -25.87
N HIS A 182 -30.37 75.57 -26.27
CA HIS A 182 -30.98 76.88 -26.56
C HIS A 182 -31.28 77.92 -25.47
N GLN A 183 -30.57 79.04 -25.66
CA GLN A 183 -30.77 80.45 -25.23
C GLN A 183 -30.06 80.92 -23.96
#